data_AF-A0A016QV06-F1
#
_entry.id   AF-A0A016QV06-F1
#
_cell.length_a   1.000
_cell.length_b   1.000
_cell.length_c   1.000
_cell.angle_alpha   90.00
_cell.angle_beta   90.00
_cell.angle_gamma   90.00
#
_symmetry.space_group_name_H-M   'P 1'
#
loop_
_entity.id
_entity.type
_entity.pdbx_description
1 polymer ?
#
loop_
_entity_poly.entity_id
_entity_poly.type
_entity_poly.pdbx_seq_one_letter_code
_entity_poly.pdbx_strand_id
1 'polypeptide(L)'
;MRQAFPGGALLAASVLLVSCGSNPASTSGTTSVKDALYFTTTTMPVGYLAEPYDAAVTVAGGAGPYGVRVTSGDLPPGLSLRNLHVIGTPTRAGTYRFTLEASDANLSSKVQEYTLNVNELPPLALKPQLPAGELRGETRIPLNITAPRTVRAARVTWDLPEGVAVTRVQPADAGGVLFWKQAGRTLTVDVGFKAVPRSGARVALVSLKPQRVVTLDAARFAFEARDGEGKMLAEVKLPELVKPPAPAAPANAAPSTPAATPTPAATPATPATPAGTPTTTPPAPSTAPETTPGTGTPATSPTDPANPGTPAAPTPVTPAPSTPGGPS
;
A
#
# COMPACT_ATOMS: atom_id res chain seq x y z
N MET A 1 -29.98 -15.04 -96.05
CA MET A 1 -31.23 -14.74 -96.79
C MET A 1 -32.34 -14.54 -95.75
N ARG A 2 -33.00 -13.36 -95.71
CA ARG A 2 -34.40 -13.12 -96.18
C ARG A 2 -35.44 -13.98 -95.42
N GLN A 3 -36.53 -13.49 -94.80
CA GLN A 3 -37.25 -12.18 -94.73
C GLN A 3 -37.98 -12.09 -93.35
N ALA A 4 -38.11 -10.94 -92.67
CA ALA A 4 -39.06 -9.80 -92.78
C ALA A 4 -40.40 -9.92 -92.00
N PHE A 5 -40.72 -8.79 -91.33
CA PHE A 5 -41.94 -8.34 -90.61
C PHE A 5 -43.27 -8.45 -91.42
N PRO A 6 -44.50 -8.24 -90.88
CA PRO A 6 -44.97 -7.28 -89.82
C PRO A 6 -46.05 -7.84 -88.85
N GLY A 7 -46.79 -7.12 -87.99
CA GLY A 7 -46.79 -5.72 -87.50
C GLY A 7 -48.19 -5.25 -87.03
N GLY A 8 -48.28 -4.27 -86.13
CA GLY A 8 -49.53 -3.67 -85.61
C GLY A 8 -50.18 -4.40 -84.40
N ALA A 9 -50.93 -3.75 -83.51
CA ALA A 9 -51.24 -2.32 -83.34
C ALA A 9 -51.62 -1.99 -81.87
N LEU A 10 -51.63 -0.71 -81.49
CA LEU A 10 -52.06 -0.21 -80.17
C LEU A 10 -53.54 -0.52 -79.87
N LEU A 11 -53.85 -0.78 -78.60
CA LEU A 11 -54.99 -0.14 -77.91
C LEU A 11 -54.85 -0.26 -76.38
N ALA A 12 -55.06 0.86 -75.68
CA ALA A 12 -55.05 0.93 -74.23
C ALA A 12 -56.48 0.84 -73.67
N ALA A 13 -56.67 0.08 -72.60
CA ALA A 13 -57.88 0.11 -71.79
C ALA A 13 -57.53 -0.23 -70.33
N SER A 14 -57.62 0.77 -69.44
CA SER A 14 -57.36 0.61 -68.01
C SER A 14 -58.55 -0.06 -67.32
N VAL A 15 -58.31 -1.14 -66.58
CA VAL A 15 -59.24 -1.64 -65.56
C VAL A 15 -58.47 -1.89 -64.27
N LEU A 16 -58.92 -1.24 -63.20
CA LEU A 16 -58.39 -1.41 -61.85
C LEU A 16 -58.77 -2.78 -61.31
N LEU A 17 -57.78 -3.58 -60.91
CA LEU A 17 -57.99 -4.68 -59.98
C LEU A 17 -57.08 -4.52 -58.77
N VAL A 18 -57.71 -4.59 -57.61
CA VAL A 18 -57.11 -4.58 -56.28
C VAL A 18 -55.98 -5.61 -56.22
N SER A 19 -54.75 -5.13 -56.02
CA SER A 19 -53.70 -5.96 -55.43
C SER A 19 -53.92 -5.96 -53.93
N CYS A 20 -54.37 -7.09 -53.38
CA CYS A 20 -54.34 -7.30 -51.93
C CYS A 20 -52.91 -7.09 -51.45
N GLY A 21 -52.78 -6.42 -50.30
CA GLY A 21 -51.49 -6.05 -49.73
C GLY A 21 -50.55 -7.24 -49.62
N SER A 22 -49.59 -7.32 -50.54
CA SER A 22 -48.32 -7.94 -50.24
C SER A 22 -47.66 -7.02 -49.22
N ASN A 23 -47.94 -7.24 -47.93
CA ASN A 23 -47.08 -6.70 -46.90
C ASN A 23 -45.67 -7.14 -47.32
N PRO A 24 -44.72 -6.23 -47.62
CA PRO A 24 -43.34 -6.60 -47.35
C PRO A 24 -43.39 -7.05 -45.89
N ALA A 25 -42.85 -8.23 -45.60
CA ALA A 25 -42.64 -8.56 -44.21
C ALA A 25 -41.85 -7.38 -43.66
N SER A 26 -42.47 -6.59 -42.79
CA SER A 26 -41.75 -5.88 -41.76
C SER A 26 -41.02 -7.00 -41.07
N THR A 27 -39.79 -7.27 -41.51
CA THR A 27 -38.78 -7.85 -40.65
C THR A 27 -38.89 -6.97 -39.43
N SER A 28 -39.52 -7.53 -38.39
CA SER A 28 -39.48 -6.94 -37.07
C SER A 28 -38.00 -6.97 -36.72
N GLY A 29 -37.30 -5.92 -37.14
CA GLY A 29 -36.19 -5.39 -36.42
C GLY A 29 -36.76 -5.22 -35.04
N THR A 30 -36.48 -6.22 -34.21
CA THR A 30 -36.68 -6.12 -32.79
C THR A 30 -35.98 -4.82 -32.45
N THR A 31 -36.76 -3.80 -32.13
CA THR A 31 -36.28 -2.70 -31.30
C THR A 31 -35.97 -3.37 -29.97
N SER A 32 -34.85 -4.08 -29.94
CA SER A 32 -34.23 -4.61 -28.75
C SER A 32 -34.27 -3.45 -27.80
N VAL A 33 -34.90 -3.65 -26.63
CA VAL A 33 -34.91 -2.62 -25.59
C VAL A 33 -33.45 -2.32 -25.35
N LYS A 34 -33.00 -1.17 -25.86
CA LYS A 34 -31.58 -0.89 -25.99
C LYS A 34 -31.12 -0.64 -24.57
N ASP A 35 -30.50 -1.67 -23.97
CA ASP A 35 -29.85 -1.54 -22.67
C ASP A 35 -29.05 -0.24 -22.72
N ALA A 36 -29.28 0.64 -21.75
CA ALA A 36 -28.57 1.90 -21.72
C ALA A 36 -27.07 1.62 -21.75
N LEU A 37 -26.28 2.43 -22.46
CA LEU A 37 -24.82 2.35 -22.30
C LEU A 37 -24.48 2.62 -20.82
N TYR A 38 -23.53 1.89 -20.22
CA TYR A 38 -22.99 2.15 -18.89
C TYR A 38 -21.58 1.59 -18.71
N PHE A 39 -20.82 2.14 -17.76
CA PHE A 39 -19.54 1.59 -17.33
C PHE A 39 -19.76 0.47 -16.30
N THR A 40 -19.09 -0.67 -16.50
CA THR A 40 -19.03 -1.75 -15.50
C THR A 40 -17.83 -1.58 -14.56
N THR A 41 -16.74 -0.97 -15.03
CA THR A 41 -15.65 -0.50 -14.16
C THR A 41 -16.15 0.68 -13.34
N THR A 42 -16.34 0.53 -12.02
CA THR A 42 -16.76 1.62 -11.12
C THR A 42 -15.60 2.25 -10.34
N THR A 43 -14.47 1.55 -10.24
CA THR A 43 -13.26 1.99 -9.53
C THR A 43 -12.01 1.68 -10.35
N MET A 44 -10.95 2.47 -10.15
CA MET A 44 -9.63 2.19 -10.72
C MET A 44 -8.74 1.49 -9.69
N PRO A 45 -7.95 0.47 -10.08
CA PRO A 45 -6.88 -0.06 -9.25
C PRO A 45 -5.88 1.03 -8.82
N VAL A 46 -5.28 0.88 -7.64
CA VAL A 46 -4.20 1.77 -7.21
C VAL A 46 -2.96 1.57 -8.10
N GLY A 47 -2.42 2.66 -8.63
CA GLY A 47 -1.13 2.67 -9.33
C GLY A 47 0.04 2.92 -8.37
N TYR A 48 1.25 2.57 -8.80
CA TYR A 48 2.47 2.87 -8.06
C TYR A 48 3.48 3.60 -8.95
N LEU A 49 4.23 4.52 -8.34
CA LEU A 49 5.30 5.27 -9.00
C LEU A 49 6.32 4.33 -9.64
N ALA A 50 6.65 4.57 -10.91
CA ALA A 50 7.60 3.82 -11.73
C ALA A 50 7.30 2.32 -11.98
N GLU A 51 6.13 1.82 -11.58
CA GLU A 51 5.68 0.46 -11.93
C GLU A 51 4.75 0.50 -13.17
N PRO A 52 4.73 -0.56 -14.01
CA PRO A 52 3.80 -0.65 -15.13
C PRO A 52 2.35 -0.75 -14.62
N TYR A 53 1.47 0.05 -15.22
CA TYR A 53 0.05 0.09 -14.93
C TYR A 53 -0.74 -0.28 -16.19
N ASP A 54 -1.71 -1.18 -16.03
CA ASP A 54 -2.68 -1.56 -17.05
C ASP A 54 -4.02 -1.82 -16.36
N ALA A 55 -5.00 -0.95 -16.62
CA ALA A 55 -6.36 -1.08 -16.11
C ALA A 55 -7.38 -1.02 -17.24
N ALA A 56 -8.16 -2.08 -17.39
CA ALA A 56 -9.26 -2.16 -18.33
C ALA A 56 -10.46 -1.30 -17.90
N VAL A 57 -11.02 -0.57 -18.86
CA VAL A 57 -12.25 0.22 -18.79
C VAL A 57 -13.34 -0.57 -19.52
N THR A 58 -14.17 -1.28 -18.77
CA THR A 58 -15.22 -2.12 -19.36
C THR A 58 -16.56 -1.35 -19.41
N VAL A 59 -17.21 -1.45 -20.58
CA VAL A 59 -18.46 -0.78 -20.93
C VAL A 59 -19.45 -1.85 -21.38
N ALA A 60 -20.73 -1.70 -21.02
CA ALA A 60 -21.80 -2.64 -21.33
C ALA A 60 -23.10 -1.90 -21.70
N GLY A 61 -24.08 -2.66 -22.19
CA GLY A 61 -25.26 -2.11 -22.85
C GLY A 61 -24.91 -1.39 -24.17
N GLY A 62 -25.86 -0.69 -24.77
CA GLY A 62 -25.70 -0.02 -26.04
C GLY A 62 -25.46 -0.99 -27.22
N ALA A 63 -24.78 -0.53 -28.26
CA ALA A 63 -24.31 -1.37 -29.36
C ALA A 63 -22.82 -1.13 -29.63
N GLY A 64 -22.03 -2.20 -29.62
CA GLY A 64 -20.61 -2.15 -29.99
C GLY A 64 -20.40 -1.85 -31.49
N PRO A 65 -19.20 -1.42 -31.91
CA PRO A 65 -18.01 -1.20 -31.08
C PRO A 65 -18.15 0.00 -30.11
N TYR A 66 -17.43 -0.08 -28.98
CA TYR A 66 -17.36 1.01 -28.00
C TYR A 66 -16.08 1.82 -28.18
N GLY A 67 -16.19 3.15 -28.11
CA GLY A 67 -15.06 4.06 -27.97
C GLY A 67 -15.03 4.65 -26.56
N VAL A 68 -13.84 4.94 -26.03
CA VAL A 68 -13.69 5.70 -24.78
C VAL A 68 -12.69 6.84 -25.00
N ARG A 69 -12.95 7.99 -24.40
CA ARG A 69 -12.05 9.16 -24.37
C ARG A 69 -12.03 9.82 -23.00
N VAL A 70 -10.95 10.53 -22.68
CA VAL A 70 -10.92 11.46 -21.53
C VAL A 70 -11.62 12.76 -21.96
N THR A 71 -12.53 13.26 -21.13
CA THR A 71 -13.26 14.52 -21.39
C THR A 71 -12.92 15.66 -20.45
N SER A 72 -12.46 15.36 -19.23
CA SER A 72 -11.98 16.35 -18.27
C SER A 72 -11.03 15.73 -17.24
N GLY A 73 -10.17 16.57 -16.66
CA GLY A 73 -9.08 16.12 -15.80
C GLY A 73 -7.93 15.44 -16.58
N ASP A 74 -6.82 15.25 -15.89
CA ASP A 74 -5.61 14.67 -16.45
C ASP A 74 -5.38 13.24 -15.93
N LEU A 75 -4.95 12.35 -16.81
CA LEU A 75 -4.36 11.08 -16.41
C LEU A 75 -3.02 11.33 -15.69
N PRO A 76 -2.60 10.45 -14.76
CA PRO A 76 -1.28 10.56 -14.15
C PRO A 76 -0.17 10.66 -15.20
N PRO A 77 0.83 11.55 -15.03
CA PRO A 77 1.96 11.67 -15.96
C PRO A 77 2.62 10.31 -16.24
N GLY A 78 2.79 9.98 -17.53
CA GLY A 78 3.29 8.68 -17.98
C GLY A 78 2.22 7.59 -18.20
N LEU A 79 0.94 7.87 -17.92
CA LEU A 79 -0.20 7.06 -18.34
C LEU A 79 -0.91 7.67 -19.55
N SER A 80 -1.57 6.82 -20.34
CA SER A 80 -2.38 7.19 -21.49
C SER A 80 -3.57 6.25 -21.64
N LEU A 81 -4.68 6.74 -22.19
CA LEU A 81 -5.79 5.89 -22.60
C LEU A 81 -5.49 5.32 -24.00
N ARG A 82 -5.42 3.99 -24.11
CA ARG A 82 -5.32 3.27 -25.39
C ARG A 82 -6.48 2.29 -25.49
N ASN A 83 -7.34 2.47 -26.49
CA ASN A 83 -8.59 1.73 -26.66
C ASN A 83 -9.43 1.78 -25.36
N LEU A 84 -9.72 0.61 -24.78
CA LEU A 84 -10.45 0.44 -23.52
C LEU A 84 -9.51 0.23 -22.32
N HIS A 85 -8.27 0.70 -22.36
CA HIS A 85 -7.31 0.52 -21.26
C HIS A 85 -6.58 1.83 -20.91
N VAL A 86 -6.42 2.10 -19.60
CA VAL A 86 -5.48 3.11 -19.10
C VAL A 86 -4.15 2.40 -18.86
N ILE A 87 -3.13 2.73 -19.67
CA ILE A 87 -1.83 2.04 -19.69
C ILE A 87 -0.65 2.99 -19.60
N GLY A 88 0.46 2.51 -19.04
CA GLY A 88 1.75 3.20 -19.06
C GLY A 88 2.56 2.95 -17.78
N THR A 89 3.39 3.92 -17.41
CA THR A 89 4.19 3.89 -16.18
C THR A 89 4.10 5.25 -15.50
N PRO A 90 3.46 5.38 -14.31
CA PRO A 90 3.31 6.67 -13.65
C PRO A 90 4.67 7.27 -13.24
N THR A 91 4.91 8.53 -13.57
CA THR A 91 6.16 9.26 -13.23
C THR A 91 6.01 10.21 -12.05
N ARG A 92 4.79 10.39 -11.51
CA ARG A 92 4.53 11.23 -10.34
C ARG A 92 3.41 10.66 -9.46
N ALA A 93 3.70 10.47 -8.18
CA ALA A 93 2.70 10.10 -7.17
C ALA A 93 1.70 11.24 -6.91
N GLY A 94 0.46 10.89 -6.58
CA GLY A 94 -0.66 11.81 -6.39
C GLY A 94 -2.02 11.14 -6.54
N THR A 95 -3.08 11.87 -6.19
CA THR A 95 -4.46 11.46 -6.49
C THR A 95 -4.95 12.22 -7.72
N TYR A 96 -5.33 11.50 -8.76
CA TYR A 96 -5.76 12.06 -10.04
C TYR A 96 -7.25 11.79 -10.23
N ARG A 97 -8.01 12.84 -10.54
CA ARG A 97 -9.42 12.75 -10.91
C ARG A 97 -9.55 13.07 -12.38
N PHE A 98 -10.17 12.17 -13.12
CA PHE A 98 -10.41 12.34 -14.54
C PHE A 98 -11.75 11.71 -14.91
N THR A 99 -12.32 12.19 -16.00
CA THR A 99 -13.64 11.82 -16.47
C THR A 99 -13.51 11.11 -17.80
N LEU A 100 -14.06 9.91 -17.89
CA LEU A 100 -14.13 9.15 -19.14
C LEU A 100 -15.53 9.28 -19.74
N GLU A 101 -15.58 9.47 -21.05
CA GLU A 101 -16.79 9.31 -21.85
C GLU A 101 -16.67 8.04 -22.69
N ALA A 102 -17.63 7.13 -22.50
CA ALA A 102 -17.86 6.00 -23.39
C ALA A 102 -18.87 6.40 -24.47
N SER A 103 -18.65 5.94 -25.69
CA SER A 103 -19.54 6.07 -26.85
C SER A 103 -19.82 4.72 -27.49
N ASP A 104 -21.01 4.56 -28.06
CA ASP A 104 -21.44 3.35 -28.77
C ASP A 104 -21.61 3.61 -30.28
N ALA A 105 -21.78 2.55 -31.08
CA ALA A 105 -21.91 2.63 -32.54
C ALA A 105 -23.13 3.43 -33.02
N ASN A 106 -24.12 3.64 -32.14
CA ASN A 106 -25.33 4.43 -32.36
C ASN A 106 -25.19 5.86 -31.79
N LEU A 107 -23.95 6.32 -31.56
CA LEU A 107 -23.62 7.67 -31.05
C LEU A 107 -24.24 8.00 -29.68
N SER A 108 -24.66 6.99 -28.91
CA SER A 108 -25.06 7.18 -27.52
C SER A 108 -23.81 7.28 -26.65
N SER A 109 -23.79 8.22 -25.70
CA SER A 109 -22.66 8.36 -24.77
C SER A 109 -23.05 8.26 -23.30
N LYS A 110 -22.05 7.96 -22.46
CA LYS A 110 -22.09 8.08 -21.00
C LYS A 110 -20.77 8.58 -20.47
N VAL A 111 -20.87 9.29 -19.36
CA VAL A 111 -19.77 9.97 -18.69
C VAL A 111 -19.65 9.41 -17.27
N GLN A 112 -18.43 9.12 -16.82
CA GLN A 112 -18.13 8.60 -15.48
C GLN A 112 -16.85 9.25 -14.95
N GLU A 113 -16.88 9.79 -13.72
CA GLU A 113 -15.67 10.20 -13.01
C GLU A 113 -14.96 8.97 -12.45
N TYR A 114 -13.64 8.96 -12.58
CA TYR A 114 -12.72 8.04 -11.92
C TYR A 114 -11.72 8.79 -11.05
N THR A 115 -11.39 8.18 -9.91
CA THR A 115 -10.24 8.58 -9.09
C THR A 115 -9.18 7.49 -9.20
N LEU A 116 -7.96 7.87 -9.57
CA LEU A 116 -6.79 7.00 -9.60
C LEU A 116 -5.74 7.53 -8.61
N ASN A 117 -5.50 6.75 -7.55
CA ASN A 117 -4.42 6.98 -6.61
C ASN A 117 -3.14 6.37 -7.17
N VAL A 118 -2.13 7.20 -7.43
CA VAL A 118 -0.75 6.75 -7.68
C VAL A 118 0.04 6.98 -6.41
N ASN A 119 0.38 5.90 -5.72
CA ASN A 119 1.16 5.97 -4.48
C ASN A 119 2.65 5.84 -4.78
N GLU A 120 3.50 6.33 -3.87
CA GLU A 120 4.88 5.86 -3.84
C GLU A 120 4.89 4.35 -3.55
N LEU A 121 5.83 3.63 -4.17
CA LEU A 121 5.95 2.20 -3.96
C LEU A 121 6.39 1.96 -2.51
N PRO A 122 5.66 1.19 -1.69
CA PRO A 122 6.07 0.94 -0.31
C PRO A 122 7.45 0.28 -0.29
N PRO A 123 8.29 0.53 0.74
CA PRO A 123 9.56 -0.15 0.85
C PRO A 123 9.34 -1.67 0.92
N LEU A 124 10.07 -2.41 0.10
CA LEU A 124 10.12 -3.87 0.14
C LEU A 124 10.50 -4.30 1.56
N ALA A 125 9.64 -5.09 2.20
CA ALA A 125 9.84 -5.56 3.56
C ALA A 125 9.49 -7.04 3.70
N LEU A 126 10.32 -7.77 4.44
CA LEU A 126 9.99 -9.06 5.03
C LEU A 126 9.83 -8.87 6.54
N LYS A 127 8.74 -9.38 7.12
CA LYS A 127 8.47 -9.27 8.56
C LYS A 127 7.85 -10.54 9.13
N PRO A 128 8.22 -10.96 10.36
CA PRO A 128 7.54 -12.02 11.07
C PRO A 128 6.22 -11.48 11.65
N GLN A 129 5.12 -12.21 11.46
CA GLN A 129 3.83 -11.89 12.07
C GLN A 129 3.78 -12.49 13.49
N LEU A 130 4.32 -11.75 14.46
CA LEU A 130 4.38 -12.19 15.86
C LEU A 130 2.98 -12.28 16.50
N PRO A 131 2.74 -13.24 17.43
CA PRO A 131 1.54 -13.21 18.26
C PRO A 131 1.60 -12.05 19.27
N ALA A 132 0.44 -11.58 19.72
CA ALA A 132 0.31 -10.45 20.65
C ALA A 132 0.70 -10.76 22.11
N GLY A 133 1.31 -11.92 22.39
CA GLY A 133 1.61 -12.39 23.74
C GLY A 133 2.78 -13.37 23.77
N GLU A 134 3.10 -13.85 24.96
CA GLU A 134 4.25 -14.71 25.22
C GLU A 134 4.12 -16.08 24.54
N LEU A 135 5.24 -16.61 24.04
CA LEU A 135 5.33 -17.98 23.58
C LEU A 135 5.46 -18.92 24.79
N ARG A 136 4.47 -19.81 24.96
CA ARG A 136 4.43 -20.82 26.03
C ARG A 136 4.55 -22.26 25.51
N GLY A 137 4.58 -22.44 24.20
CA GLY A 137 4.64 -23.73 23.51
C GLY A 137 5.02 -23.56 22.04
N GLU A 138 5.06 -24.66 21.29
CA GLU A 138 5.45 -24.62 19.88
C GLU A 138 4.46 -23.79 19.05
N THR A 139 4.98 -22.71 18.46
CA THR A 139 4.18 -21.68 17.78
C THR A 139 4.70 -21.48 16.36
N ARG A 140 3.78 -21.42 15.39
CA ARG A 140 4.12 -21.15 13.98
C ARG A 140 3.99 -19.67 13.68
N ILE A 141 5.06 -19.08 13.20
CA ILE A 141 5.15 -17.66 12.84
C ILE A 141 5.27 -17.55 11.32
N PRO A 142 4.30 -16.92 10.64
CA PRO A 142 4.43 -16.60 9.24
C PRO A 142 5.46 -15.49 9.04
N LEU A 143 6.27 -15.61 8.00
CA LEU A 143 6.99 -14.49 7.41
C LEU A 143 6.16 -13.94 6.26
N ASN A 144 5.77 -12.67 6.35
CA ASN A 144 5.00 -11.96 5.32
C ASN A 144 5.93 -11.05 4.50
N ILE A 145 5.66 -10.95 3.20
CA ILE A 145 6.36 -10.02 2.29
C ILE A 145 5.44 -8.88 1.88
N THR A 146 5.95 -7.64 1.93
CA THR A 146 5.25 -6.42 1.53
C THR A 146 6.02 -5.75 0.39
N ALA A 147 5.29 -5.25 -0.61
CA ALA A 147 5.84 -4.61 -1.82
C ALA A 147 6.99 -5.42 -2.49
N PRO A 148 6.74 -6.67 -2.93
CA PRO A 148 7.77 -7.58 -3.44
C PRO A 148 8.58 -7.13 -4.67
N ARG A 149 8.14 -6.12 -5.44
CA ARG A 149 8.83 -5.64 -6.66
C ARG A 149 9.17 -6.82 -7.60
N THR A 150 10.39 -6.87 -8.12
CA THR A 150 10.91 -7.98 -8.96
C THR A 150 11.56 -9.11 -8.16
N VAL A 151 11.36 -9.23 -6.84
CA VAL A 151 12.09 -10.18 -5.99
C VAL A 151 11.97 -11.63 -6.48
N ARG A 152 13.08 -12.37 -6.44
CA ARG A 152 13.17 -13.81 -6.73
C ARG A 152 13.89 -14.60 -5.65
N ALA A 153 14.71 -13.96 -4.83
CA ALA A 153 15.31 -14.56 -3.65
C ALA A 153 15.33 -13.60 -2.47
N ALA A 154 15.27 -14.12 -1.26
CA ALA A 154 15.55 -13.38 -0.05
C ALA A 154 16.31 -14.25 0.95
N ARG A 155 17.22 -13.63 1.69
CA ARG A 155 17.85 -14.18 2.89
C ARG A 155 17.30 -13.43 4.09
N VAL A 156 16.79 -14.17 5.06
CA VAL A 156 16.32 -13.65 6.35
C VAL A 156 17.31 -14.05 7.44
N THR A 157 17.63 -13.13 8.34
CA THR A 157 18.43 -13.38 9.54
C THR A 157 17.68 -12.85 10.76
N TRP A 158 17.41 -13.71 11.74
CA TRP A 158 16.66 -13.36 12.94
C TRP A 158 17.43 -13.79 14.18
N ASP A 159 17.80 -12.85 15.06
CA ASP A 159 18.30 -13.17 16.41
C ASP A 159 17.12 -13.46 17.34
N LEU A 160 16.98 -14.72 17.73
CA LEU A 160 15.93 -15.21 18.62
C LEU A 160 16.32 -15.02 20.09
N PRO A 161 15.35 -14.99 21.04
CA PRO A 161 15.65 -15.09 22.46
C PRO A 161 16.37 -16.39 22.84
N GLU A 162 17.11 -16.35 23.95
CA GLU A 162 17.71 -17.57 24.52
C GLU A 162 16.65 -18.60 24.90
N GLY A 163 16.99 -19.88 24.70
CA GLY A 163 16.07 -20.98 24.93
C GLY A 163 14.98 -21.14 23.87
N VAL A 164 15.01 -20.40 22.75
CA VAL A 164 14.12 -20.65 21.60
C VAL A 164 14.79 -21.58 20.60
N ALA A 165 14.18 -22.73 20.33
CA ALA A 165 14.62 -23.66 19.29
C ALA A 165 13.70 -23.57 18.07
N VAL A 166 14.27 -23.51 16.88
CA VAL A 166 13.56 -23.62 15.61
C VAL A 166 13.36 -25.10 15.31
N THR A 167 12.14 -25.61 15.47
CA THR A 167 11.83 -27.02 15.22
C THR A 167 11.70 -27.33 13.73
N ARG A 168 11.24 -26.34 12.95
CA ARG A 168 10.98 -26.49 11.52
C ARG A 168 10.84 -25.14 10.82
N VAL A 169 11.33 -25.03 9.59
CA VAL A 169 10.94 -23.98 8.65
C VAL A 169 10.31 -24.64 7.43
N GLN A 170 9.14 -24.15 7.00
CA GLN A 170 8.37 -24.67 5.87
C GLN A 170 8.08 -23.59 4.83
N PRO A 171 7.97 -23.95 3.55
CA PRO A 171 7.42 -23.06 2.52
C PRO A 171 5.98 -22.67 2.88
N ALA A 172 5.55 -21.52 2.34
CA ALA A 172 4.19 -21.01 2.47
C ALA A 172 3.63 -20.68 1.08
N ASP A 173 2.46 -20.04 1.04
CA ASP A 173 1.63 -19.84 -0.15
C ASP A 173 2.38 -19.22 -1.35
N ALA A 174 3.40 -18.40 -1.11
CA ALA A 174 4.14 -17.68 -2.16
C ALA A 174 5.68 -17.85 -2.10
N GLY A 175 6.23 -18.82 -1.35
CA GLY A 175 7.68 -18.96 -1.22
C GLY A 175 8.16 -20.40 -1.02
N GLY A 176 9.31 -20.72 -1.64
CA GLY A 176 10.04 -21.97 -1.45
C GLY A 176 11.22 -21.77 -0.51
N VAL A 177 11.21 -22.43 0.64
CA VAL A 177 12.37 -22.44 1.55
C VAL A 177 13.46 -23.28 0.92
N LEU A 178 14.57 -22.65 0.56
CA LEU A 178 15.73 -23.27 -0.10
C LEU A 178 16.68 -23.88 0.92
N PHE A 179 16.95 -23.15 2.00
CA PHE A 179 17.84 -23.55 3.08
C PHE A 179 17.44 -22.84 4.37
N TRP A 180 17.67 -23.47 5.51
CA TRP A 180 17.62 -22.78 6.80
C TRP A 180 18.59 -23.43 7.79
N LYS A 181 19.07 -22.64 8.75
CA LYS A 181 19.86 -23.12 9.90
C LYS A 181 19.64 -22.23 11.11
N GLN A 182 19.72 -22.81 12.30
CA GLN A 182 19.89 -22.07 13.54
C GLN A 182 21.33 -22.27 14.05
N ALA A 183 22.05 -21.18 14.30
CA ALA A 183 23.38 -21.17 14.89
C ALA A 183 23.33 -20.37 16.20
N GLY A 184 23.27 -21.09 17.34
CA GLY A 184 22.99 -20.47 18.63
C GLY A 184 21.63 -19.78 18.63
N ARG A 185 21.62 -18.46 18.80
CA ARG A 185 20.41 -17.63 18.77
C ARG A 185 19.98 -17.22 17.35
N THR A 186 20.90 -17.24 16.39
CA THR A 186 20.66 -16.70 15.04
C THR A 186 20.05 -17.75 14.12
N LEU A 187 18.82 -17.51 13.66
CA LEU A 187 18.18 -18.23 12.56
C LEU A 187 18.52 -17.53 11.24
N THR A 188 19.01 -18.29 10.26
CA THR A 188 19.11 -17.88 8.85
C THR A 188 18.12 -18.70 8.02
N VAL A 189 17.34 -18.05 7.16
CA VAL A 189 16.42 -18.70 6.20
C VAL A 189 16.63 -18.11 4.81
N ASP A 190 16.94 -18.94 3.83
CA ASP A 190 16.99 -18.60 2.42
C ASP A 190 15.69 -19.04 1.74
N VAL A 191 15.01 -18.09 1.09
CA VAL A 191 13.72 -18.29 0.41
C VAL A 191 13.84 -17.89 -1.05
N GLY A 192 13.30 -18.71 -1.95
CA GLY A 192 13.21 -18.47 -3.39
C GLY A 192 11.76 -18.35 -3.86
N PHE A 193 11.54 -17.56 -4.91
CA PHE A 193 10.21 -17.25 -5.45
C PHE A 193 10.14 -17.63 -6.93
N LYS A 194 9.29 -18.62 -7.26
CA LYS A 194 9.06 -19.07 -8.65
C LYS A 194 8.43 -17.97 -9.53
N ALA A 195 7.65 -17.09 -8.91
CA ALA A 195 7.07 -15.88 -9.49
C ALA A 195 7.12 -14.77 -8.43
N VAL A 196 6.88 -13.51 -8.82
CA VAL A 196 6.73 -12.39 -7.86
C VAL A 196 5.63 -12.75 -6.84
N PRO A 197 5.91 -12.76 -5.52
CA PRO A 197 4.86 -12.92 -4.50
C PRO A 197 3.79 -11.82 -4.59
N ARG A 198 2.60 -12.03 -4.03
CA ARG A 198 1.68 -10.91 -3.80
C ARG A 198 2.11 -10.12 -2.56
N SER A 199 1.82 -8.82 -2.51
CA SER A 199 1.99 -8.05 -1.27
C SER A 199 1.09 -8.63 -0.17
N GLY A 200 1.61 -8.74 1.04
CA GLY A 200 0.97 -9.42 2.18
C GLY A 200 1.11 -10.95 2.19
N ALA A 201 1.61 -11.58 1.13
CA ALA A 201 1.71 -13.04 1.03
C ALA A 201 2.67 -13.64 2.06
N ARG A 202 2.37 -14.86 2.50
CA ARG A 202 3.26 -15.64 3.37
C ARG A 202 4.32 -16.32 2.50
N VAL A 203 5.59 -16.15 2.87
CA VAL A 203 6.74 -16.72 2.14
C VAL A 203 7.35 -17.93 2.83
N ALA A 204 7.25 -18.00 4.16
CA ALA A 204 7.68 -19.14 4.97
C ALA A 204 6.87 -19.21 6.27
N LEU A 205 6.84 -20.39 6.88
CA LEU A 205 6.32 -20.64 8.23
C LEU A 205 7.47 -21.13 9.10
N VAL A 206 7.82 -20.38 10.14
CA VAL A 206 8.86 -20.72 11.12
C VAL A 206 8.19 -21.29 12.36
N SER A 207 8.47 -22.55 12.71
CA SER A 207 7.99 -23.19 13.93
C SER A 207 9.03 -23.01 15.03
N LEU A 208 8.64 -22.30 16.10
CA LEU A 208 9.50 -22.00 17.25
C LEU A 208 8.97 -22.71 18.49
N LYS A 209 9.83 -23.46 19.17
CA LYS A 209 9.55 -24.10 20.46
C LYS A 209 10.43 -23.45 21.54
N PRO A 210 9.84 -22.67 22.45
CA PRO A 210 10.59 -22.07 23.54
C PRO A 210 10.73 -23.05 24.72
N GLN A 211 11.88 -23.03 25.40
CA GLN A 211 12.16 -23.84 26.60
C GLN A 211 11.62 -23.22 27.89
N ARG A 212 11.31 -21.92 27.85
CA ARG A 212 10.69 -21.12 28.91
C ARG A 212 9.73 -20.13 28.28
N VAL A 213 8.89 -19.48 29.06
CA VAL A 213 8.03 -18.39 28.57
C VAL A 213 8.90 -17.25 28.04
N VAL A 214 8.70 -16.82 26.78
CA VAL A 214 9.46 -15.73 26.15
C VAL A 214 8.56 -14.80 25.32
N THR A 215 8.91 -13.53 25.26
CA THR A 215 8.36 -12.58 24.28
C THR A 215 9.32 -12.46 23.10
N LEU A 216 8.80 -12.43 21.88
CA LEU A 216 9.60 -12.22 20.68
C LEU A 216 9.70 -10.74 20.34
N ASP A 217 10.83 -10.37 19.76
CA ASP A 217 11.12 -9.03 19.26
C ASP A 217 11.30 -9.07 17.73
N ALA A 218 10.56 -8.20 17.03
CA ALA A 218 10.65 -8.02 15.58
C ALA A 218 11.78 -7.06 15.17
N ALA A 219 12.33 -6.27 16.09
CA ALA A 219 13.46 -5.37 15.81
C ALA A 219 14.77 -6.14 15.56
N ARG A 220 14.85 -7.40 16.00
CA ARG A 220 16.00 -8.30 15.77
C ARG A 220 15.90 -9.10 14.46
N PHE A 221 15.23 -8.54 13.47
CA PHE A 221 14.97 -9.17 12.19
C PHE A 221 15.63 -8.37 11.06
N ALA A 222 16.47 -9.05 10.29
CA ALA A 222 17.17 -8.56 9.12
C ALA A 222 16.77 -9.36 7.88
N PHE A 223 16.85 -8.74 6.72
CA PHE A 223 16.74 -9.44 5.45
C PHE A 223 17.54 -8.76 4.34
N GLU A 224 17.98 -9.56 3.38
CA GLU A 224 18.42 -9.13 2.06
C GLU A 224 17.43 -9.68 1.03
N ALA A 225 16.97 -8.85 0.09
CA ALA A 225 16.10 -9.27 -1.00
C ALA A 225 16.75 -8.95 -2.35
N ARG A 226 16.66 -9.89 -3.30
CA ARG A 226 17.31 -9.83 -4.61
C ARG A 226 16.35 -10.21 -5.74
N ASP A 227 16.54 -9.64 -6.92
CA ASP A 227 15.78 -10.00 -8.12
C ASP A 227 16.28 -11.30 -8.78
N GLY A 228 15.77 -11.61 -9.98
CA GLY A 228 16.14 -12.81 -10.74
C GLY A 228 17.57 -12.80 -11.30
N GLU A 229 18.21 -11.64 -11.39
CA GLU A 229 19.59 -11.48 -11.85
C GLU A 229 20.58 -11.42 -10.66
N GLY A 230 20.07 -11.46 -9.42
CA GLY A 230 20.85 -11.40 -8.19
C GLY A 230 21.15 -9.98 -7.71
N LYS A 231 20.62 -8.95 -8.38
CA LYS A 231 20.76 -7.55 -7.95
C LYS A 231 19.94 -7.31 -6.68
N MET A 232 20.54 -6.61 -5.72
CA MET A 232 19.90 -6.27 -4.45
C MET A 232 18.78 -5.25 -4.65
N LEU A 233 17.59 -5.58 -4.13
CA LEU A 233 16.38 -4.75 -4.18
C LEU A 233 16.12 -4.01 -2.87
N ALA A 234 16.46 -4.64 -1.74
CA ALA A 234 16.37 -4.07 -0.40
C ALA A 234 17.28 -4.85 0.57
N GLU A 235 17.79 -4.14 1.56
CA GLU A 235 18.52 -4.71 2.70
C GLU A 235 18.04 -4.01 3.97
N VAL A 236 17.76 -4.79 5.01
CA VAL A 236 17.58 -4.34 6.38
C VAL A 236 18.56 -5.11 7.24
N LYS A 237 19.53 -4.42 7.83
CA LYS A 237 20.53 -5.00 8.74
C LYS A 237 19.94 -5.10 10.15
N LEU A 238 20.48 -6.04 10.93
CA LEU A 238 20.22 -6.08 12.36
C LEU A 238 20.70 -4.76 12.99
N PRO A 239 20.00 -4.21 13.99
CA PRO A 239 20.53 -3.08 14.75
C PRO A 239 21.85 -3.51 15.38
N GLU A 240 22.94 -2.89 14.94
CA GLU A 240 24.26 -3.20 15.47
C GLU A 240 24.26 -2.80 16.95
N LEU A 241 24.50 -3.78 17.85
CA LEU A 241 24.79 -3.45 19.24
C LEU A 241 25.98 -2.50 19.21
N VAL A 242 25.76 -1.27 19.67
CA VAL A 242 26.80 -0.24 19.78
C VAL A 242 28.03 -0.89 20.39
N LYS A 243 29.07 -1.07 19.56
CA LYS A 243 30.34 -1.64 19.99
C LYS A 243 30.79 -0.82 21.19
N PRO A 244 30.97 -1.42 22.39
CA PRO A 244 31.47 -0.67 23.53
C PRO A 244 32.77 0.01 23.11
N PRO A 245 32.97 1.31 23.44
CA PRO A 245 34.22 1.97 23.12
C PRO A 245 35.35 1.10 23.68
N ALA A 246 36.30 0.74 22.81
CA ALA A 246 37.40 -0.13 23.19
C ALA A 246 38.08 0.46 24.44
N PRO A 247 38.47 -0.36 25.44
CA PRO A 247 39.13 0.14 26.63
C PRO A 247 40.30 1.02 26.21
N ALA A 248 40.29 2.27 26.65
CA ALA A 248 41.37 3.20 26.34
C ALA A 248 42.68 2.58 26.84
N ALA A 249 43.60 2.30 25.91
CA ALA A 249 44.91 1.77 26.25
C ALA A 249 45.58 2.75 27.24
N PRO A 250 46.22 2.26 28.32
CA PRO A 250 46.82 3.15 29.30
C PRO A 250 47.96 3.94 28.65
N ALA A 251 47.76 5.25 28.52
CA ALA A 251 48.79 6.15 28.02
C ALA A 251 49.88 6.31 29.07
N ASN A 252 51.02 5.62 28.90
CA ASN A 252 52.27 5.97 29.58
C ASN A 252 53.50 5.37 28.88
N ALA A 253 54.14 6.19 28.04
CA ALA A 253 55.58 6.14 27.76
C ALA A 253 55.99 7.48 27.14
N ALA A 254 56.69 8.32 27.91
CA ALA A 254 57.17 9.61 27.44
C ALA A 254 58.39 9.45 26.50
N PRO A 255 58.54 10.27 25.45
CA PRO A 255 59.82 10.44 24.77
C PRO A 255 60.73 11.35 25.61
N SER A 256 61.98 10.92 25.82
CA SER A 256 62.99 11.67 26.57
C SER A 256 63.66 12.76 25.73
N THR A 257 63.76 13.97 26.28
CA THR A 257 64.46 15.11 25.67
C THR A 257 65.93 15.15 26.13
N PRO A 258 66.92 15.30 25.22
CA PRO A 258 68.29 15.67 25.59
C PRO A 258 68.40 17.17 25.96
N ALA A 259 69.29 17.52 26.89
CA ALA A 259 69.41 18.88 27.43
C ALA A 259 70.66 19.65 26.94
N ALA A 260 70.49 20.96 26.68
CA ALA A 260 71.50 22.03 26.62
C ALA A 260 70.79 23.39 26.33
N THR A 261 71.30 24.60 26.61
CA THR A 261 72.17 25.15 27.68
C THR A 261 71.91 26.68 27.70
N PRO A 262 71.69 27.37 28.85
CA PRO A 262 71.23 28.77 28.86
C PRO A 262 72.33 29.82 29.10
N THR A 263 72.14 31.02 28.54
CA THR A 263 72.87 32.28 28.86
C THR A 263 71.98 33.50 28.45
N PRO A 264 72.14 34.71 29.01
CA PRO A 264 71.04 35.24 29.83
C PRO A 264 70.66 36.74 29.66
N ALA A 265 69.60 37.12 30.39
CA ALA A 265 69.31 38.44 30.99
C ALA A 265 68.95 39.66 30.12
N ALA A 266 67.72 40.15 30.32
CA ALA A 266 67.40 41.58 30.46
C ALA A 266 66.10 41.77 31.28
N THR A 267 66.08 42.79 32.14
CA THR A 267 65.01 43.16 33.11
C THR A 267 65.12 44.69 33.34
N PRO A 268 64.17 45.44 33.96
CA PRO A 268 62.70 45.34 34.09
C PRO A 268 61.95 46.58 33.53
N ALA A 269 60.61 46.60 33.56
CA ALA A 269 59.84 47.85 33.69
C ALA A 269 58.44 47.66 34.32
N THR A 270 58.22 48.32 35.46
CA THR A 270 56.97 48.53 36.24
C THR A 270 57.21 49.87 36.97
N PRO A 271 56.28 50.85 37.13
CA PRO A 271 54.95 50.64 37.70
C PRO A 271 53.80 51.60 37.30
N ALA A 272 52.56 51.28 37.71
CA ALA A 272 51.67 52.19 38.46
C ALA A 272 50.34 51.52 38.87
N THR A 273 49.92 51.75 40.13
CA THR A 273 48.55 51.62 40.65
C THR A 273 48.21 52.97 41.31
N PRO A 274 46.95 53.44 41.37
CA PRO A 274 46.14 53.11 42.55
C PRO A 274 44.59 53.09 42.38
N ALA A 275 43.96 52.36 43.30
CA ALA A 275 42.65 52.62 43.97
C ALA A 275 41.33 52.70 43.17
N GLY A 276 40.29 52.03 43.69
CA GLY A 276 38.89 52.31 43.33
C GLY A 276 37.88 51.17 43.52
N THR A 277 37.60 50.74 44.75
CA THR A 277 36.34 50.03 45.09
C THR A 277 35.43 51.00 45.85
N PRO A 278 34.11 51.05 45.57
CA PRO A 278 33.22 50.08 46.21
C PRO A 278 32.04 49.55 45.36
N THR A 279 31.64 48.33 45.70
CA THR A 279 30.26 47.80 45.86
C THR A 279 29.09 48.50 45.15
N THR A 280 28.33 47.76 44.32
CA THR A 280 26.84 47.77 44.37
C THR A 280 26.21 46.52 43.74
N THR A 281 25.01 46.19 44.23
CA THR A 281 24.23 44.95 44.05
C THR A 281 23.47 44.90 42.70
N PRO A 282 23.09 43.71 42.15
CA PRO A 282 22.37 43.59 40.89
C PRO A 282 20.91 44.10 40.95
N PRO A 283 20.32 44.54 39.82
CA PRO A 283 18.92 44.93 39.77
C PRO A 283 17.98 43.70 39.76
N ALA A 284 17.03 43.70 40.68
CA ALA A 284 15.86 42.82 40.67
C ALA A 284 14.74 43.41 39.76
N PRO A 285 13.78 42.60 39.26
CA PRO A 285 12.75 43.08 38.34
C PRO A 285 11.67 43.93 39.04
N SER A 286 11.20 44.98 38.36
CA SER A 286 10.13 45.86 38.86
C SER A 286 8.75 45.28 38.59
N THR A 287 7.93 45.20 39.64
CA THR A 287 6.51 44.84 39.65
C THR A 287 5.60 46.05 39.36
N ALA A 288 4.33 45.77 39.05
CA ALA A 288 3.18 46.63 39.40
C ALA A 288 1.90 45.76 39.57
N PRO A 289 0.91 46.12 40.43
CA PRO A 289 0.02 45.13 41.07
C PRO A 289 -1.50 45.46 41.02
N GLU A 290 -2.28 44.65 41.78
CA GLU A 290 -3.63 44.93 42.34
C GLU A 290 -4.86 44.97 41.39
N THR A 291 -6.10 44.57 41.78
CA THR A 291 -6.71 44.18 43.08
C THR A 291 -7.65 42.96 42.97
N THR A 292 -7.87 42.24 44.07
CA THR A 292 -9.01 41.30 44.32
C THR A 292 -10.09 42.00 45.19
N PRO A 293 -11.36 41.51 45.33
CA PRO A 293 -11.67 40.36 46.21
C PRO A 293 -12.83 39.43 45.73
N GLY A 294 -13.08 38.32 46.45
CA GLY A 294 -14.03 37.24 46.08
C GLY A 294 -15.52 37.56 46.29
N THR A 295 -16.44 36.63 45.98
CA THR A 295 -16.97 35.64 46.95
C THR A 295 -17.90 34.63 46.23
N GLY A 296 -17.96 33.36 46.67
CA GLY A 296 -19.18 32.53 46.51
C GLY A 296 -19.05 31.13 45.87
N THR A 297 -19.48 30.13 46.64
CA THR A 297 -19.71 28.70 46.31
C THR A 297 -21.02 28.33 47.07
N PRO A 298 -21.89 27.35 46.70
CA PRO A 298 -21.82 26.31 45.64
C PRO A 298 -23.06 26.14 44.72
N ALA A 299 -22.93 25.19 43.77
CA ALA A 299 -23.94 24.27 43.23
C ALA A 299 -25.11 24.76 42.34
N THR A 300 -25.19 24.15 41.14
CA THR A 300 -26.39 23.43 40.64
C THR A 300 -26.04 22.60 39.38
N SER A 301 -26.78 21.52 39.14
CA SER A 301 -26.54 20.57 38.03
C SER A 301 -26.87 21.15 36.65
N PRO A 302 -26.19 20.71 35.56
CA PRO A 302 -26.72 20.81 34.21
C PRO A 302 -27.65 19.62 33.91
N THR A 303 -28.87 19.92 33.46
CA THR A 303 -29.90 18.95 33.05
C THR A 303 -29.54 18.25 31.73
N ASP A 304 -29.84 16.96 31.64
CA ASP A 304 -29.76 16.13 30.42
C ASP A 304 -30.96 16.37 29.48
N PRO A 305 -30.74 16.62 28.18
CA PRO A 305 -31.76 16.48 27.15
C PRO A 305 -31.42 15.37 26.13
N ALA A 306 -31.96 14.17 26.40
CA ALA A 306 -32.56 13.23 25.45
C ALA A 306 -31.91 13.07 24.05
N ASN A 307 -31.15 12.00 23.87
CA ASN A 307 -30.70 11.50 22.55
C ASN A 307 -31.67 10.44 21.98
N PRO A 308 -32.31 10.64 20.83
CA PRO A 308 -33.21 9.65 20.22
C PRO A 308 -32.50 8.74 19.19
N GLY A 309 -32.52 7.42 19.45
CA GLY A 309 -32.55 6.40 18.41
C GLY A 309 -31.21 5.81 17.94
N THR A 310 -30.89 4.62 18.44
CA THR A 310 -30.00 3.65 17.78
C THR A 310 -30.80 2.38 17.49
N PRO A 311 -30.91 1.90 16.22
CA PRO A 311 -31.60 0.65 15.93
C PRO A 311 -30.85 -0.58 16.47
N ALA A 312 -31.56 -1.47 17.15
CA ALA A 312 -30.99 -2.74 17.64
C ALA A 312 -30.81 -3.76 16.50
N ALA A 313 -29.77 -4.60 16.61
CA ALA A 313 -29.50 -5.68 15.67
C ALA A 313 -30.48 -6.87 15.86
N PRO A 314 -30.77 -7.66 14.80
CA PRO A 314 -31.68 -8.79 14.87
C PRO A 314 -31.07 -9.99 15.63
N THR A 315 -31.90 -10.68 16.41
CA THR A 315 -31.57 -11.91 17.13
C THR A 315 -31.48 -13.14 16.21
N PRO A 316 -30.61 -14.12 16.50
CA PRO A 316 -30.57 -15.39 15.77
C PRO A 316 -31.73 -16.31 16.19
N VAL A 317 -32.37 -16.94 15.20
CA VAL A 317 -33.41 -17.96 15.40
C VAL A 317 -32.79 -19.35 15.63
N THR A 318 -33.17 -19.99 16.74
CA THR A 318 -32.78 -21.37 17.07
C THR A 318 -33.67 -22.38 16.33
N PRO A 319 -33.12 -23.39 15.62
CA PRO A 319 -33.92 -24.46 15.04
C PRO A 319 -34.41 -25.47 16.10
N ALA A 320 -35.62 -25.99 15.92
CA ALA A 320 -36.27 -26.91 16.85
C ALA A 320 -35.69 -28.35 16.80
N PRO A 321 -35.78 -29.13 17.90
CA PRO A 321 -35.28 -30.51 17.93
C PRO A 321 -36.24 -31.49 17.23
N SER A 322 -35.67 -32.38 16.41
CA SER A 322 -36.39 -33.48 15.75
C SER A 322 -36.49 -34.70 16.65
N THR A 323 -37.70 -35.12 17.00
CA THR A 323 -37.97 -36.34 17.79
C THR A 323 -37.85 -37.60 16.93
N PRO A 324 -37.20 -38.69 17.40
CA PRO A 324 -37.13 -39.95 16.67
C PRO A 324 -38.37 -40.84 16.91
N GLY A 325 -38.82 -41.52 15.86
CA GLY A 325 -39.91 -42.50 15.96
C GLY A 325 -39.77 -43.61 14.92
N GLY A 326 -39.70 -44.84 15.40
CA GLY A 326 -40.12 -46.07 14.70
C GLY A 326 -40.78 -46.98 15.75
N PRO A 327 -40.94 -48.29 15.50
CA PRO A 327 -41.19 -48.96 14.23
C PRO A 327 -42.54 -49.71 14.23
N SER A 328 -43.11 -49.99 13.05
CA SER A 328 -44.03 -51.12 12.76
C SER A 328 -44.22 -51.23 11.24
#